data_AF-A0A9X8VC68-F1
#
_entry.id   AF-A0A9X8VC68-F1
#
_cell.length_a   1.000
_cell.length_b   1.000
_cell.length_c   1.000
_cell.angle_alpha   90.00
_cell.angle_beta   90.00
_cell.angle_gamma   90.00
#
_symmetry.space_group_name_H-M   'P 1'
#
loop_
_entity.id
_entity.type
_entity.pdbx_description
1 polymer ?
#
loop_
_entity_poly.entity_id
_entity_poly.type
_entity_poly.pdbx_seq_one_letter_code
_entity_poly.pdbx_strand_id
1 'polypeptide(L)' 'MTNRVEQLRRQLAQRILVLDGGMGTMIQSYRLDERDFRGERFADWRSDLKGNNDLLVLTKPEVITAIHYAYLEA' A
#
# COMPACT_ATOMS: atom_id res chain seq x y z
N MET A 1 -26.55 4.43 13.19
CA MET A 1 -25.17 4.09 12.73
C MET A 1 -24.19 4.66 13.73
N THR A 2 -23.28 3.85 14.25
CA THR A 2 -22.24 4.33 15.17
C THR A 2 -21.20 5.13 14.39
N ASN A 3 -20.87 6.34 14.83
CA ASN A 3 -19.87 7.19 14.19
C ASN A 3 -18.48 6.52 14.28
N ARG A 4 -17.78 6.35 13.15
CA ARG A 4 -16.44 5.71 13.10
C ARG A 4 -15.42 6.43 13.98
N VAL A 5 -15.50 7.76 14.08
CA VAL A 5 -14.63 8.58 14.93
C VAL A 5 -14.85 8.25 16.41
N GLU A 6 -16.11 8.07 16.82
CA GLU A 6 -16.45 7.68 18.19
C GLU A 6 -15.97 6.25 18.50
N GLN A 7 -16.04 5.33 17.55
CA GLN A 7 -15.46 4.00 17.72
C GLN A 7 -13.93 4.07 17.93
N LEU A 8 -13.22 4.80 17.07
CA LEU A 8 -11.76 4.97 17.20
C LEU A 8 -11.38 5.59 18.55
N ARG A 9 -12.06 6.67 18.96
CA ARG A 9 -11.84 7.32 20.27
C ARG A 9 -12.02 6.35 21.43
N ARG A 10 -13.08 5.53 21.41
CA ARG A 10 -13.31 4.51 22.44
C ARG A 10 -12.21 3.46 22.49
N GLN A 11 -11.69 3.03 21.34
CA GLN A 11 -10.60 2.03 21.32
C GLN A 11 -9.27 2.63 21.80
N LEU A 12 -8.95 3.87 21.41
CA LEU A 12 -7.77 4.60 21.88
C LEU A 12 -7.76 4.83 23.40
N ALA A 13 -8.94 4.99 24.02
CA ALA A 13 -9.05 5.12 25.48
C ALA A 13 -8.79 3.81 26.24
N GLN A 14 -8.87 2.65 25.57
CA GLN A 14 -8.77 1.33 26.20
C GLN A 14 -7.41 0.65 25.94
N ARG A 15 -6.76 0.98 24.83
CA ARG A 15 -5.48 0.38 24.43
C ARG A 15 -4.73 1.26 23.45
N ILE A 16 -3.44 0.99 23.31
CA ILE A 16 -2.62 1.54 22.23
C ILE A 16 -3.07 0.91 20.91
N LEU A 17 -3.31 1.74 19.89
CA LEU A 17 -3.52 1.30 18.52
C LEU A 17 -2.22 1.50 17.74
N VAL A 18 -1.89 0.54 16.89
CA VAL A 18 -0.69 0.54 16.06
C VAL A 18 -1.13 0.76 14.61
N LEU A 19 -0.42 1.62 13.91
CA LEU A 19 -0.55 1.78 12.45
C LEU A 19 0.44 0.85 11.76
N ASP A 20 0.19 0.56 10.49
CA ASP A 20 1.12 -0.20 9.67
C ASP A 20 2.47 0.53 9.49
N GLY A 21 3.43 -0.17 8.88
CA GLY A 21 4.76 0.37 8.66
C GLY A 21 4.93 1.09 7.33
N GLY A 22 6.20 1.36 6.99
CA GLY A 22 6.56 2.07 5.77
C GLY A 22 6.31 1.27 4.49
N MET A 23 5.26 1.63 3.75
CA MET A 23 4.91 1.04 2.45
C MET A 23 6.08 1.07 1.44
N GLY A 24 6.75 2.21 1.30
CA GLY A 24 7.84 2.37 0.33
C GLY A 24 9.02 1.40 0.58
N THR A 25 9.39 1.20 1.85
CA THR A 25 10.45 0.25 2.23
C THR A 25 10.07 -1.18 1.90
N MET A 26 8.82 -1.57 2.14
CA MET A 26 8.33 -2.89 1.76
C MET A 26 8.31 -3.07 0.24
N ILE A 27 7.84 -2.09 -0.52
CA ILE A 27 7.83 -2.13 -2.00
C ILE A 27 9.26 -2.30 -2.56
N GLN A 28 10.25 -1.62 -1.99
CA GLN A 28 11.65 -1.74 -2.42
C GLN A 28 12.18 -3.18 -2.31
N SER A 29 11.69 -3.98 -1.36
CA SER A 29 12.10 -5.38 -1.18
C SER A 29 11.70 -6.29 -2.35
N TYR A 30 10.64 -5.94 -3.09
CA TYR A 30 10.17 -6.68 -4.25
C TYR A 30 11.02 -6.46 -5.51
N ARG A 31 11.95 -5.50 -5.51
CA ARG A 31 12.88 -5.20 -6.63
C ARG A 31 12.18 -5.00 -7.98
N LEU A 32 11.02 -4.35 -7.95
CA LEU A 32 10.19 -4.10 -9.13
C LEU A 32 10.93 -3.27 -10.20
N ASP A 33 10.64 -3.60 -11.46
CA ASP A 33 11.19 -2.91 -12.62
C ASP A 33 10.16 -2.01 -13.32
N GLU A 34 10.60 -1.25 -14.33
CA GLU A 34 9.75 -0.30 -15.06
C GLU A 34 8.47 -0.94 -15.64
N ARG A 35 8.53 -2.21 -16.06
CA ARG A 35 7.36 -2.92 -16.62
C ARG A 35 6.32 -3.18 -15.55
N ASP A 36 6.74 -3.44 -14.32
CA ASP A 36 5.82 -3.63 -13.18
C ASP A 36 5.05 -2.34 -12.85
N PHE A 37 5.69 -1.17 -12.95
CA PHE A 37 5.04 0.14 -12.74
C PHE A 37 4.15 0.56 -13.92
N ARG A 38 4.46 0.10 -15.14
CA ARG A 38 3.63 0.38 -16.32
C ARG A 38 2.39 -0.48 -16.38
N GLY A 39 2.54 -1.77 -16.09
CA GLY A 39 1.51 -2.77 -16.39
C GLY A 39 1.03 -2.67 -17.85
N GLU A 40 -0.18 -3.14 -18.11
CA GLU A 40 -0.81 -2.99 -19.43
C GLU A 40 -1.32 -1.56 -19.65
N ARG A 41 -1.85 -0.95 -18.59
CA ARG A 41 -2.55 0.35 -18.66
C ARG A 41 -1.64 1.51 -19.08
N PHE A 42 -0.35 1.46 -18.75
CA PHE A 42 0.60 2.53 -19.02
C PHE A 42 1.78 2.06 -19.89
N ALA A 43 1.62 0.96 -20.64
CA ALA A 43 2.66 0.40 -21.50
C ALA A 43 3.29 1.47 -22.42
N ASP A 44 2.45 2.27 -23.07
CA ASP A 44 2.86 3.29 -24.05
C ASP A 44 3.14 4.69 -23.44
N TRP A 45 3.27 4.79 -22.12
CA TRP A 45 3.53 6.07 -21.47
C TRP A 45 4.91 6.63 -21.85
N ARG A 46 5.01 7.94 -22.11
CA ARG A 46 6.19 8.54 -22.76
C ARG A 46 7.41 8.72 -21.85
N SER A 47 7.24 8.63 -20.54
CA SER A 47 8.29 8.81 -19.54
C SER A 47 8.37 7.59 -18.62
N ASP A 48 9.49 7.44 -17.92
CA ASP A 48 9.63 6.40 -16.91
C ASP A 48 8.64 6.60 -15.76
N LEU A 49 8.10 5.49 -15.26
CA LEU A 49 7.10 5.44 -14.18
C LEU A 49 7.65 4.78 -12.91
N LYS A 50 8.80 4.10 -12.98
CA LYS A 50 9.46 3.48 -11.84
C LYS A 50 9.68 4.48 -10.71
N GLY A 51 9.26 4.08 -9.51
CA GLY A 51 9.31 4.90 -8.31
C GLY A 51 7.98 5.59 -7.98
N ASN A 52 7.02 5.64 -8.90
CA ASN A 52 5.66 6.05 -8.60
C ASN A 52 4.86 4.88 -8.01
N ASN A 53 5.01 4.67 -6.70
CA ASN A 53 4.40 3.55 -5.98
C ASN A 53 2.86 3.55 -6.02
N ASP A 54 2.22 4.70 -6.18
CA ASP A 54 0.75 4.79 -6.25
C ASP A 54 0.20 4.02 -7.47
N LEU A 55 0.97 3.92 -8.55
CA LEU A 55 0.56 3.16 -9.74
C LEU A 55 0.46 1.66 -9.49
N LEU A 56 1.20 1.14 -8.50
CA LEU A 56 1.19 -0.30 -8.18
C LEU A 56 -0.17 -0.77 -7.67
N VAL A 57 -1.02 0.12 -7.15
CA VAL A 57 -2.42 -0.21 -6.84
C VAL A 57 -3.19 -0.64 -8.10
N LEU A 58 -2.81 -0.13 -9.27
CA LEU A 58 -3.43 -0.43 -10.55
C LEU A 58 -2.67 -1.51 -11.33
N THR A 59 -1.35 -1.52 -11.27
CA THR A 59 -0.50 -2.38 -12.11
C THR A 59 -0.04 -3.67 -11.42
N LYS A 60 0.03 -3.67 -10.08
CA LYS A 60 0.45 -4.80 -9.23
C LYS A 60 -0.37 -4.85 -7.92
N PRO A 61 -1.72 -4.89 -7.98
CA PRO A 61 -2.57 -4.87 -6.79
C PRO A 61 -2.25 -6.02 -5.81
N GLU A 62 -1.78 -7.15 -6.31
CA GLU A 62 -1.36 -8.31 -5.51
C GLU A 62 -0.18 -8.00 -4.59
N VAL A 63 0.79 -7.18 -5.04
CA VAL A 63 1.94 -6.76 -4.22
C VAL A 63 1.48 -5.84 -3.10
N ILE A 64 0.64 -4.85 -3.41
CA ILE A 64 0.09 -3.93 -2.40
C ILE A 64 -0.73 -4.69 -1.36
N THR A 65 -1.56 -5.62 -1.83
CA THR A 65 -2.38 -6.49 -0.97
C THR A 65 -1.50 -7.33 -0.03
N ALA A 66 -0.46 -7.98 -0.57
CA ALA A 66 0.48 -8.78 0.23
C ALA A 66 1.20 -7.95 1.30
N ILE A 67 1.57 -6.70 1.01
CA ILE A 67 2.21 -5.81 2.01
C ILE A 67 1.24 -5.47 3.14
N HIS A 68 -0.02 -5.13 2.84
CA HIS A 68 -1.02 -4.86 3.89
C HIS A 68 -1.27 -6.09 4.76
N TYR A 69 -1.35 -7.28 4.18
CA TYR A 69 -1.49 -8.52 4.96
C TYR A 69 -0.26 -8.77 5.84
N ALA A 70 0.95 -8.58 5.32
CA ALA A 70 2.17 -8.74 6.12
C ALA A 70 2.19 -7.83 7.36
N TYR A 71 1.68 -6.59 7.27
CA TYR A 71 1.56 -5.72 8.44
C TYR A 71 0.40 -6.07 9.36
N LEU A 72 -0.68 -6.65 8.84
CA LEU A 72 -1.83 -7.06 9.63
C LEU A 72 -1.55 -8.34 10.44
N GLU A 73 -0.72 -9.23 9.91
CA GLU A 73 -0.35 -10.51 10.53
C GLU A 73 0.79 -10.40 11.56
N ALA A 74 1.57 -9.32 11.53
CA ALA A 74 2.70 -9.07 12.42
C ALA A 74 2.27 -8.69 13.85
#